data_AF-A0A915MP68-F1
#
_entry.id   AF-A0A915MP68-F1
#
_cell.length_a   1.000
_cell.length_b   1.000
_cell.length_c   1.000
_cell.angle_alpha   90.00
_cell.angle_beta   90.00
_cell.angle_gamma   90.00
#
_symmetry.space_group_name_H-M   'P 1'
#
loop_
_entity.id
_entity.type
_entity.pdbx_description
1 polymer ?
#
loop_
_entity_poly.entity_id
_entity_poly.type
_entity_poly.pdbx_seq_one_letter_code
_entity_poly.pdbx_strand_id
1 'polypeptide(L)'
;EQKMESSTRKLEVQKIGGKGPLDCNISAIRHCFNELDDYLPKNLILKEKELNLFQEWFNLLFSGEFNILVHGLGSKRKLFENFQEFLSSYHCFVVDGLFPGMSVSTIFEQIEINLGLKSRVKFKTKINDWAEELIDKTKEEFIFILINHIDSPQLRSRQQQEALSILVRSKRIRLIASVDHVNAALLWDQVFNFWINKARGDSEYR
;
A
#
# COMPACT_ATOMS: atom_id res chain seq x y z
N GLU A 1 63.84 15.95 13.13
CA GLU A 1 62.59 16.10 13.88
C GLU A 1 61.50 16.64 12.98
N GLN A 2 60.60 15.79 12.48
CA GLN A 2 59.33 16.21 11.88
C GLN A 2 58.27 15.21 12.35
N LYS A 3 57.35 15.69 13.19
CA LYS A 3 56.37 14.88 13.91
C LYS A 3 55.10 14.80 13.05
N MET A 4 54.72 13.57 12.69
CA MET A 4 53.37 13.26 12.20
C MET A 4 52.37 13.48 13.34
N GLU A 5 51.34 14.29 13.13
CA GLU A 5 50.16 14.30 14.00
C GLU A 5 48.91 14.01 13.17
N SER A 6 48.44 12.77 13.33
CA SER A 6 47.17 12.25 12.87
C SER A 6 46.02 12.92 13.62
N SER A 7 45.23 13.73 12.90
CA SER A 7 44.02 14.37 13.44
C SER A 7 42.85 13.39 13.46
N THR A 8 42.79 12.55 14.50
CA THR A 8 41.59 11.78 14.86
C THR A 8 40.60 12.72 15.54
N ARG A 9 39.59 13.20 14.80
CA ARG A 9 38.44 13.91 15.38
C ARG A 9 37.64 12.94 16.26
N LYS A 10 37.77 13.07 17.58
CA LYS A 10 36.85 12.42 18.53
C LYS A 10 35.48 13.07 18.40
N LEU A 11 34.47 12.29 18.04
CA LEU A 11 33.07 12.68 18.15
C LEU A 11 32.72 12.78 19.64
N GLU A 12 32.48 14.00 20.11
CA GLU A 12 31.96 14.23 21.46
C GLU A 12 30.49 13.80 21.50
N VAL A 13 30.23 12.70 22.20
CA VAL A 13 28.87 12.26 22.52
C VAL A 13 28.32 13.18 23.60
N GLN A 14 27.46 14.12 23.22
CA GLN A 14 26.67 14.89 24.18
C GLN A 14 25.74 13.94 24.95
N LYS A 15 25.95 13.84 26.27
CA LYS A 15 25.07 13.09 27.17
C LYS A 15 23.72 13.82 27.25
N ILE A 16 22.72 13.28 26.58
CA ILE A 16 21.32 13.67 26.78
C ILE A 16 20.86 13.04 28.10
N GLY A 17 20.74 13.87 29.14
CA GLY A 17 20.14 13.48 30.42
C GLY A 17 18.63 13.31 30.27
N GLY A 18 18.13 12.09 30.43
CA GLY A 18 16.69 11.80 30.50
C GLY A 18 16.38 10.99 31.77
N LYS A 19 15.49 11.51 32.60
CA LYS A 19 14.86 10.79 33.72
C LYS A 19 13.68 9.97 33.18
N GLY A 20 13.60 8.69 33.56
CA GLY A 20 12.41 7.83 33.35
C GLY A 20 12.53 6.85 32.16
N PRO A 21 12.01 5.62 32.29
CA PRO A 21 12.06 4.64 31.21
C PRO A 21 10.93 4.90 30.20
N LEU A 22 11.30 5.05 28.93
CA LEU A 22 10.45 5.04 27.72
C LEU A 22 9.81 6.37 27.24
N ASP A 23 10.47 7.52 27.41
CA ASP A 23 10.24 8.64 26.48
C ASP A 23 11.09 8.43 25.22
N CYS A 24 10.63 7.53 24.35
CA CYS A 24 11.17 7.42 23.01
C CYS A 24 10.79 8.70 22.24
N ASN A 25 11.76 9.60 22.08
CA ASN A 25 11.54 10.80 21.27
C ASN A 25 11.45 10.36 19.79
N ILE A 26 10.24 10.00 19.36
CA ILE A 26 9.95 9.55 17.99
C ILE A 26 10.45 10.60 16.98
N SER A 27 10.42 11.88 17.33
CA SER A 27 10.96 12.96 16.51
C SER A 27 12.47 12.87 16.35
N ALA A 28 13.20 12.49 17.41
CA ALA A 28 14.65 12.26 17.35
C ALA A 28 14.99 11.01 16.53
N ILE A 29 14.21 9.93 16.66
CA ILE A 29 14.38 8.72 15.84
C ILE A 29 14.13 9.04 14.36
N ARG A 30 13.06 9.78 14.06
CA ARG A 30 12.71 10.21 12.71
C ARG A 30 13.76 11.14 12.12
N HIS A 31 14.33 12.03 12.92
CA HIS A 31 15.46 12.88 12.52
C HIS A 31 16.70 12.05 12.18
N CYS A 32 17.07 11.08 13.03
CA CYS A 32 18.20 10.19 12.77
C CYS A 32 18.00 9.36 11.49
N PHE A 33 16.79 8.84 11.25
CA PHE A 33 16.50 8.09 10.01
C PHE A 33 16.59 8.99 8.77
N ASN A 34 16.05 10.21 8.83
CA ASN A 34 16.13 11.16 7.72
C ASN A 34 17.58 11.58 7.43
N GLU A 35 18.39 11.89 8.45
CA GLU A 35 19.80 12.22 8.26
C GLU A 35 20.59 11.05 7.69
N LEU A 36 20.34 9.81 8.14
CA LEU A 36 20.95 8.60 7.57
C LEU A 36 20.51 8.35 6.13
N ASP A 37 19.32 8.78 5.74
CA ASP A 37 18.84 8.68 4.37
C ASP A 37 19.60 9.60 3.40
N ASP A 38 20.03 10.78 3.85
CA ASP A 38 20.77 11.75 3.06
C ASP A 38 22.21 11.32 2.70
N TYR A 39 22.82 10.41 3.48
CA TYR A 39 24.21 9.98 3.28
C TYR A 39 24.41 8.81 2.31
N LEU A 40 23.34 8.13 1.91
CA LEU A 40 23.47 7.00 0.97
C LEU A 40 23.33 7.53 -0.46
N PRO A 41 24.20 7.13 -1.42
CA PRO A 41 24.08 7.51 -2.83
C PRO A 41 22.87 6.80 -3.45
N LYS A 42 21.69 7.28 -3.08
CA LYS A 42 20.40 6.60 -3.23
C LYS A 42 19.66 7.02 -4.48
N ASN A 43 19.80 8.27 -4.90
CA ASN A 43 18.81 8.91 -5.76
C ASN A 43 18.72 8.27 -7.17
N LEU A 44 19.85 7.79 -7.70
CA LEU A 44 19.91 7.15 -9.02
C LEU A 44 19.76 5.62 -8.93
N ILE A 45 20.47 4.99 -7.99
CA ILE A 45 20.45 3.53 -7.82
C ILE A 45 19.11 3.04 -7.26
N LEU A 46 18.48 3.79 -6.35
CA LEU A 46 17.15 3.47 -5.87
C LEU A 46 16.12 3.66 -6.97
N LYS A 47 16.22 4.72 -7.78
CA LYS A 47 15.23 4.98 -8.82
C LYS A 47 15.23 3.92 -9.91
N GLU A 48 16.40 3.45 -10.33
CA GLU A 48 16.51 2.34 -11.30
C GLU A 48 16.01 1.01 -10.70
N LYS A 49 16.33 0.73 -9.44
CA LYS A 49 15.81 -0.45 -8.73
C LYS A 49 14.29 -0.37 -8.50
N GLU A 50 13.75 0.80 -8.18
CA GLU A 50 12.32 1.06 -8.03
C GLU A 50 11.60 0.86 -9.36
N LEU A 51 12.16 1.33 -10.48
CA LEU A 51 11.58 1.11 -11.80
C LEU A 51 11.53 -0.37 -12.18
N ASN A 52 12.59 -1.13 -11.90
CA ASN A 52 12.60 -2.58 -12.12
C ASN A 52 11.54 -3.29 -11.25
N LEU A 53 11.45 -2.92 -9.97
CA LEU A 53 10.43 -3.43 -9.05
C LEU A 53 9.02 -3.10 -9.54
N PHE A 54 8.78 -1.88 -9.98
CA PHE A 54 7.49 -1.43 -10.51
C PHE A 54 7.12 -2.16 -11.80
N GLN A 55 8.09 -2.46 -12.66
CA GLN A 55 7.87 -3.28 -13.84
C GLN A 55 7.46 -4.72 -13.46
N GLU A 56 8.11 -5.32 -12.46
CA GLU A 56 7.73 -6.64 -11.95
C GLU A 56 6.31 -6.62 -11.35
N TRP A 57 6.00 -5.62 -10.54
CA TRP A 57 4.65 -5.44 -9.97
C TRP A 57 3.60 -5.26 -11.06
N PHE A 58 3.91 -4.43 -12.06
CA PHE A 58 3.04 -4.24 -13.21
C PHE A 58 2.78 -5.56 -13.93
N ASN A 59 3.83 -6.35 -14.22
CA ASN A 59 3.67 -7.64 -14.90
C ASN A 59 2.81 -8.63 -14.10
N LEU A 60 3.00 -8.70 -12.78
CA LEU A 60 2.21 -9.55 -11.88
C LEU A 60 0.74 -9.14 -11.88
N LEU A 61 0.46 -7.85 -11.74
CA LEU A 61 -0.91 -7.33 -11.78
C LEU A 61 -1.51 -7.49 -13.18
N PHE A 62 -0.68 -7.37 -14.22
CA PHE A 62 -1.13 -7.40 -15.59
C PHE A 62 -1.69 -8.77 -15.98
N SER A 63 -1.13 -9.86 -15.45
CA SER A 63 -1.66 -11.20 -15.67
C SER A 63 -3.10 -11.39 -15.16
N GLY A 64 -3.55 -10.52 -14.23
CA GLY A 64 -4.90 -10.53 -13.67
C GLY A 64 -5.17 -11.70 -12.72
N GLU A 65 -4.13 -12.45 -12.38
CA GLU A 65 -4.19 -13.57 -11.41
C GLU A 65 -3.75 -13.12 -10.02
N PHE A 66 -3.03 -12.01 -9.94
CA PHE A 66 -2.34 -11.57 -8.74
C PHE A 66 -2.82 -10.20 -8.27
N ASN A 67 -2.95 -10.07 -6.95
CA ASN A 67 -3.01 -8.81 -6.23
C ASN A 67 -1.78 -8.73 -5.33
N ILE A 68 -1.28 -7.51 -5.09
CA ILE A 68 -0.03 -7.33 -4.35
C ILE A 68 -0.33 -6.75 -2.98
N LEU A 69 0.27 -7.35 -1.96
CA LEU A 69 0.23 -6.86 -0.60
C LEU A 69 1.63 -6.45 -0.15
N VAL A 70 1.80 -5.16 0.13
CA VAL A 70 3.08 -4.58 0.53
C VAL A 70 3.09 -4.39 2.05
N HIS A 71 3.99 -5.11 2.71
CA HIS A 71 4.25 -4.97 4.13
C HIS A 71 5.72 -4.58 4.36
N GLY A 72 6.01 -3.96 5.49
CA GLY A 72 7.37 -3.52 5.80
C GLY A 72 7.39 -2.42 6.85
N LEU A 73 8.58 -2.18 7.39
CA LEU A 73 8.83 -1.11 8.35
C LEU A 73 8.82 0.25 7.63
N GLY A 74 8.17 1.24 8.23
CA GLY A 74 8.11 2.61 7.71
C GLY A 74 6.91 2.90 6.80
N SER A 75 6.78 4.16 6.41
CA SER A 75 5.67 4.63 5.59
C SER A 75 5.85 4.23 4.13
N LYS A 76 4.85 3.54 3.57
CA LYS A 76 4.82 3.10 2.17
C LYS A 76 4.15 4.10 1.22
N ARG A 77 3.70 5.25 1.75
CA ARG A 77 2.99 6.27 0.96
C ARG A 77 3.81 6.75 -0.24
N LYS A 78 5.09 7.07 -0.02
CA LYS A 78 5.95 7.57 -1.10
C LYS A 78 6.18 6.53 -2.20
N LEU A 79 6.26 5.25 -1.83
CA LEU A 79 6.36 4.14 -2.79
C LEU A 79 5.10 4.04 -3.65
N PHE A 80 3.91 4.20 -3.05
CA PHE A 80 2.63 4.15 -3.76
C PHE A 80 2.41 5.38 -4.64
N GLU A 81 2.84 6.57 -4.19
CA GLU A 81 2.87 7.79 -5.02
C GLU A 81 3.76 7.61 -6.25
N ASN A 82 4.99 7.12 -6.07
CA ASN A 82 5.91 6.88 -7.18
C ASN A 82 5.36 5.80 -8.14
N PHE A 83 4.68 4.77 -7.61
CA PHE A 83 4.04 3.76 -8.44
C PHE A 83 2.80 4.29 -9.18
N GLN A 84 2.04 5.21 -8.58
CA GLN A 84 0.95 5.92 -9.25
C GLN A 84 1.50 6.76 -10.42
N GLU A 85 2.63 7.46 -10.24
CA GLU A 85 3.30 8.18 -11.32
C GLU A 85 3.72 7.23 -12.46
N PHE A 86 4.24 6.04 -12.12
CA PHE A 86 4.55 4.99 -13.09
C PHE A 86 3.31 4.51 -13.86
N LEU A 87 2.15 4.43 -13.20
CA LEU A 87 0.87 4.04 -13.80
C LEU A 87 0.09 5.19 -14.47
N SER A 88 0.73 6.35 -14.71
CA SER A 88 0.07 7.55 -15.26
C SER A 88 -0.70 7.37 -16.58
N SER A 89 -0.42 6.30 -17.34
CA SER A 89 -1.14 5.96 -18.57
C SER A 89 -2.40 5.11 -18.36
N TYR A 90 -2.71 4.71 -17.12
CA TYR A 90 -3.82 3.84 -16.77
C TYR A 90 -4.76 4.49 -15.74
N HIS A 91 -5.99 3.98 -15.63
CA HIS A 91 -6.89 4.37 -14.55
C HIS A 91 -6.36 3.85 -13.21
N CYS A 92 -5.86 4.77 -12.37
CA CYS A 92 -5.27 4.45 -11.08
C CYS A 92 -5.96 5.22 -9.95
N PHE A 93 -6.45 4.50 -8.94
CA PHE A 93 -7.17 5.02 -7.78
C PHE A 93 -6.32 4.87 -6.53
N VAL A 94 -5.88 5.97 -5.94
CA VAL A 94 -5.17 5.94 -4.66
C VAL A 94 -6.13 6.26 -3.52
N VAL A 95 -6.16 5.36 -2.55
CA VAL A 95 -7.07 5.38 -1.41
C VAL A 95 -6.24 5.31 -0.13
N ASP A 96 -6.54 6.15 0.85
CA ASP A 96 -5.93 6.03 2.18
C ASP A 96 -6.95 5.52 3.20
N GLY A 97 -6.78 4.28 3.65
CA GLY A 97 -7.68 3.66 4.63
C GLY A 97 -7.69 4.35 5.99
N LEU A 98 -6.71 5.19 6.32
CA LEU A 98 -6.71 5.96 7.57
C LEU A 98 -7.52 7.26 7.49
N PHE A 99 -7.95 7.68 6.30
CA PHE A 99 -8.69 8.94 6.15
C PHE A 99 -10.03 8.88 6.90
N PRO A 100 -10.43 9.89 7.70
CA PRO A 100 -11.68 9.85 8.45
C PRO A 100 -12.92 9.64 7.57
N GLY A 101 -13.72 8.61 7.87
CA GLY A 101 -14.96 8.33 7.14
C GLY A 101 -14.76 7.58 5.82
N MET A 102 -13.59 6.98 5.58
CA MET A 102 -13.43 6.05 4.47
C MET A 102 -14.29 4.81 4.67
N SER A 103 -14.84 4.35 3.56
CA SER A 103 -15.55 3.09 3.48
C SER A 103 -15.36 2.49 2.09
N VAL A 104 -15.62 1.20 1.95
CA VAL A 104 -15.66 0.55 0.63
C VAL A 104 -16.71 1.18 -0.29
N SER A 105 -17.83 1.67 0.26
CA SER A 105 -18.80 2.46 -0.49
C SER A 105 -18.16 3.72 -1.09
N THR A 106 -17.37 4.45 -0.30
CA THR A 106 -16.65 5.65 -0.78
C THR A 106 -15.67 5.30 -1.91
N ILE A 107 -14.98 4.16 -1.81
CA ILE A 107 -14.10 3.66 -2.88
C ILE A 107 -14.91 3.39 -4.16
N PHE A 108 -16.05 2.70 -4.06
CA PHE A 108 -16.91 2.40 -5.21
C PHE A 108 -17.46 3.68 -5.86
N GLU A 109 -17.86 4.66 -5.06
CA GLU A 109 -18.30 5.96 -5.57
C GLU A 109 -17.18 6.68 -6.33
N GLN A 110 -15.95 6.67 -5.82
CA GLN A 110 -14.81 7.27 -6.51
C GLN A 110 -14.54 6.58 -7.84
N ILE A 111 -14.67 5.25 -7.91
CA ILE A 111 -14.51 4.50 -9.16
C ILE A 111 -15.63 4.88 -10.13
N GLU A 112 -16.90 4.88 -9.70
CA GLU A 112 -18.03 5.24 -10.56
C GLU A 112 -17.90 6.65 -11.15
N ILE A 113 -17.53 7.63 -10.32
CA ILE A 113 -17.41 9.04 -10.73
C ILE A 113 -16.29 9.19 -11.77
N ASN A 114 -15.12 8.61 -11.52
CA ASN A 114 -13.97 8.76 -12.40
C ASN A 114 -14.11 7.99 -13.72
N LEU A 115 -14.84 6.87 -13.71
CA LEU A 115 -15.18 6.12 -14.92
C LEU A 115 -16.40 6.68 -15.65
N GLY A 116 -17.02 7.76 -15.16
CA GLY A 116 -18.22 8.35 -15.75
C GLY A 116 -19.43 7.42 -15.77
N LEU A 117 -19.50 6.46 -14.84
CA LEU A 117 -20.61 5.51 -14.75
C LEU A 117 -21.83 6.22 -14.16
N LYS A 118 -23.00 5.99 -14.76
CA LYS A 118 -24.27 6.54 -14.22
C LYS A 118 -24.57 5.89 -12.88
N SER A 119 -24.33 6.62 -11.79
CA SER A 119 -24.64 6.16 -10.44
C SER A 119 -26.15 5.95 -10.29
N ARG A 120 -26.58 4.76 -9.88
CA ARG A 120 -27.97 4.46 -9.52
C ARG A 120 -28.08 4.40 -8.00
N VAL A 121 -28.82 5.36 -7.45
CA VAL A 121 -29.45 5.42 -6.12
C VAL A 121 -28.81 4.52 -5.03
N LYS A 122 -27.93 5.15 -4.26
CA LYS A 122 -27.10 4.65 -3.14
C LYS A 122 -27.83 3.98 -1.94
N PHE A 123 -29.11 3.62 -2.03
CA PHE A 123 -29.95 3.47 -0.82
C PHE A 123 -30.68 2.13 -0.62
N LYS A 124 -30.52 1.11 -1.47
CA LYS A 124 -31.27 -0.17 -1.29
C LYS A 124 -30.54 -1.48 -1.58
N THR A 125 -29.37 -1.46 -2.20
CA THR A 125 -28.62 -2.68 -2.54
C THR A 125 -27.57 -3.00 -1.48
N LYS A 126 -27.31 -4.29 -1.23
CA LYS A 126 -26.20 -4.67 -0.35
C LYS A 126 -24.90 -4.23 -1.02
N ILE A 127 -23.90 -3.82 -0.24
CA ILE A 127 -22.60 -3.40 -0.78
C ILE A 127 -21.92 -4.47 -1.66
N ASN A 128 -22.19 -5.75 -1.41
CA ASN A 128 -21.74 -6.86 -2.25
C ASN A 128 -22.39 -6.83 -3.64
N ASP A 129 -23.68 -6.53 -3.73
CA ASP A 129 -24.40 -6.42 -5.01
C ASP A 129 -23.87 -5.22 -5.81
N TRP A 130 -23.49 -4.15 -5.12
CA TRP A 130 -22.85 -2.99 -5.75
C TRP A 130 -21.47 -3.36 -6.33
N ALA A 131 -20.69 -4.20 -5.65
CA ALA A 131 -19.40 -4.68 -6.16
C ALA A 131 -19.59 -5.44 -7.49
N GLU A 132 -20.54 -6.38 -7.55
CA GLU A 132 -20.85 -7.12 -8.79
C GLU A 132 -21.33 -6.19 -9.91
N GLU A 133 -22.24 -5.26 -9.61
CA GLU A 133 -22.74 -4.31 -10.61
C GLU A 133 -21.63 -3.39 -11.13
N LEU A 134 -20.68 -3.00 -10.27
CA LEU A 134 -19.53 -2.20 -10.66
C LEU A 134 -18.61 -2.96 -11.62
N ILE A 135 -18.41 -4.27 -11.40
CA ILE A 135 -17.65 -5.14 -12.30
C ILE A 135 -18.33 -5.21 -13.67
N ASP A 136 -19.66 -5.41 -13.69
CA ASP A 136 -20.43 -5.54 -14.93
C ASP A 136 -20.48 -4.25 -15.75
N LYS A 137 -20.59 -3.10 -15.07
CA LYS A 137 -20.63 -1.77 -15.72
C LYS A 137 -19.27 -1.33 -16.25
N THR A 138 -18.20 -1.76 -15.60
CA THR A 138 -16.84 -1.38 -15.97
C THR A 138 -16.50 -1.95 -17.36
N LYS A 139 -16.28 -1.04 -18.31
CA LYS A 139 -15.81 -1.40 -19.66
C LYS A 139 -14.30 -1.29 -19.83
N GLU A 140 -13.64 -0.56 -18.94
CA GLU A 140 -12.20 -0.42 -18.96
C GLU A 140 -11.53 -1.78 -18.77
N GLU A 141 -10.51 -2.06 -19.57
CA GLU A 141 -9.80 -3.33 -19.47
C GLU A 141 -8.96 -3.40 -18.20
N PHE A 142 -8.39 -2.26 -17.77
CA PHE A 142 -7.39 -2.21 -16.71
C PHE A 142 -7.63 -1.04 -15.75
N ILE A 143 -7.99 -1.38 -14.52
CA ILE A 143 -8.13 -0.45 -13.40
C ILE A 143 -7.18 -0.87 -12.29
N PHE A 144 -6.36 0.07 -11.82
CA PHE A 144 -5.48 -0.12 -10.69
C PHE A 144 -6.07 0.57 -9.45
N ILE A 145 -6.10 -0.14 -8.33
CA ILE A 145 -6.50 0.38 -7.03
C ILE A 145 -5.31 0.23 -6.10
N LEU A 146 -4.85 1.34 -5.54
CA LEU A 146 -3.75 1.43 -4.60
C LEU A 146 -4.32 1.83 -3.24
N ILE A 147 -4.43 0.87 -2.32
CA ILE A 147 -4.98 1.12 -0.97
C ILE A 147 -3.86 1.20 0.04
N ASN A 148 -3.61 2.39 0.60
CA ASN A 148 -2.77 2.51 1.77
C ASN A 148 -3.55 2.07 3.02
N HIS A 149 -2.92 1.34 3.93
CA HIS A 149 -3.51 0.91 5.21
C HIS A 149 -4.84 0.16 5.01
N ILE A 150 -4.85 -0.90 4.18
CA ILE A 150 -6.06 -1.71 3.92
C ILE A 150 -6.62 -2.35 5.19
N ASP A 151 -5.75 -2.55 6.17
CA ASP A 151 -6.06 -3.04 7.50
C ASP A 151 -6.44 -1.90 8.44
N SER A 152 -6.93 -0.75 7.97
CA SER A 152 -7.42 0.30 8.86
C SER A 152 -8.70 -0.12 9.59
N PRO A 153 -8.96 0.39 10.82
CA PRO A 153 -10.21 0.11 11.53
C PRO A 153 -11.49 0.36 10.72
N GLN A 154 -11.43 1.30 9.77
CA GLN A 154 -12.55 1.68 8.94
C GLN A 154 -12.86 0.65 7.86
N LEU A 155 -11.85 0.00 7.29
CA LEU A 155 -12.03 -1.01 6.25
C LEU A 155 -12.16 -2.44 6.82
N ARG A 156 -11.77 -2.67 8.07
CA ARG A 156 -11.73 -4.01 8.72
C ARG A 156 -13.08 -4.73 8.86
N SER A 157 -14.22 -4.08 8.66
CA SER A 157 -15.50 -4.76 8.85
C SER A 157 -15.66 -5.90 7.83
N ARG A 158 -16.19 -7.05 8.27
CA ARG A 158 -16.35 -8.23 7.42
C ARG A 158 -17.11 -7.91 6.12
N GLN A 159 -18.18 -7.14 6.23
CA GLN A 159 -18.98 -6.73 5.08
C GLN A 159 -18.19 -5.90 4.05
N GLN A 160 -17.28 -5.03 4.52
CA GLN A 160 -16.43 -4.24 3.64
C GLN A 160 -15.34 -5.09 2.98
N GLN A 161 -14.69 -5.97 3.73
CA GLN A 161 -13.68 -6.88 3.20
C GLN A 161 -14.29 -7.87 2.20
N GLU A 162 -15.51 -8.37 2.45
CA GLU A 162 -16.25 -9.20 1.51
C GLU A 162 -16.55 -8.44 0.20
N ALA A 163 -17.09 -7.22 0.28
CA ALA A 163 -17.36 -6.41 -0.91
C ALA A 163 -16.08 -6.08 -1.71
N LEU A 164 -14.99 -5.75 -1.01
CA LEU A 164 -13.69 -5.49 -1.64
C LEU A 164 -13.15 -6.76 -2.32
N SER A 165 -13.32 -7.93 -1.69
CA SER A 165 -12.91 -9.21 -2.28
C SER A 165 -13.68 -9.57 -3.55
N ILE A 166 -14.99 -9.26 -3.58
CA ILE A 166 -15.81 -9.42 -4.78
C ILE A 166 -15.30 -8.51 -5.88
N LEU A 167 -15.06 -7.22 -5.59
CA LEU A 167 -14.54 -6.27 -6.57
C LEU A 167 -13.23 -6.75 -7.21
N VAL A 168 -12.30 -7.18 -6.37
CA VAL A 168 -10.93 -7.56 -6.74
C VAL A 168 -10.86 -8.97 -7.35
N ARG A 169 -11.97 -9.70 -7.38
CA ARG A 169 -12.11 -10.96 -8.14
C ARG A 169 -12.13 -10.72 -9.66
N SER A 170 -12.50 -9.52 -10.10
CA SER A 170 -12.49 -9.18 -11.52
C SER A 170 -11.07 -9.03 -12.04
N LYS A 171 -10.73 -9.73 -13.14
CA LYS A 171 -9.42 -9.60 -13.81
C LYS A 171 -9.14 -8.18 -14.34
N ARG A 172 -10.18 -7.36 -14.49
CA ARG A 172 -10.07 -5.95 -14.92
C ARG A 172 -9.56 -5.05 -13.80
N ILE A 173 -9.76 -5.44 -12.54
CA ILE A 173 -9.46 -4.64 -11.36
C ILE A 173 -8.27 -5.25 -10.64
N ARG A 174 -7.20 -4.47 -10.51
CA ARG A 174 -5.91 -4.89 -9.98
C ARG A 174 -5.65 -4.15 -8.69
N LEU A 175 -5.48 -4.88 -7.59
CA LEU A 175 -5.26 -4.30 -6.28
C LEU A 175 -3.78 -4.37 -5.89
N ILE A 176 -3.24 -3.23 -5.47
CA ILE A 176 -2.08 -3.15 -4.59
C ILE A 176 -2.53 -2.55 -3.27
N ALA A 177 -2.16 -3.18 -2.16
CA ALA A 177 -2.51 -2.68 -0.84
C ALA A 177 -1.32 -2.66 0.10
N SER A 178 -1.28 -1.68 0.99
CA SER A 178 -0.25 -1.56 2.04
C SER A 178 -0.83 -1.95 3.40
N VAL A 179 -0.02 -2.66 4.18
CA VAL A 179 -0.40 -3.17 5.50
C VAL A 179 0.61 -2.70 6.54
N ASP A 180 0.10 -2.20 7.65
CA ASP A 180 0.91 -1.62 8.72
C ASP A 180 0.86 -2.43 10.02
N HIS A 181 -0.21 -3.21 10.25
CA HIS A 181 -0.38 -3.88 11.53
C HIS A 181 0.45 -5.18 11.62
N VAL A 182 1.21 -5.32 12.70
CA VAL A 182 2.04 -6.51 13.01
C VAL A 182 1.20 -7.80 13.04
N ASN A 183 -0.11 -7.69 13.34
CA ASN A 183 -1.06 -8.82 13.35
C ASN A 183 -1.94 -8.91 12.10
N ALA A 184 -1.62 -8.25 10.98
CA ALA A 184 -2.51 -8.24 9.82
C ALA A 184 -2.82 -9.64 9.26
N ALA A 185 -1.86 -10.57 9.34
CA ALA A 185 -2.08 -11.97 8.95
C ALA A 185 -3.15 -12.68 9.82
N LEU A 186 -3.40 -12.23 11.05
CA LEU A 186 -4.41 -12.77 11.97
C LEU A 186 -5.80 -12.13 11.79
N LEU A 187 -5.88 -10.96 11.15
CA LEU A 187 -7.13 -10.20 11.00
C LEU A 187 -7.98 -10.68 9.81
N TRP A 188 -7.41 -11.45 8.91
CA TRP A 188 -8.06 -11.92 7.69
C TRP A 188 -8.38 -13.41 7.79
N ASP A 189 -9.66 -13.76 7.61
CA ASP A 189 -10.09 -15.16 7.50
C ASP A 189 -9.41 -15.84 6.31
N GLN A 190 -9.30 -17.18 6.36
CA GLN A 190 -8.70 -17.98 5.29
C GLN A 190 -9.26 -17.67 3.90
N VAL A 191 -10.50 -17.21 3.79
CA VAL A 191 -11.15 -16.85 2.51
C VAL A 191 -10.64 -15.51 1.98
N PHE A 192 -10.51 -14.47 2.80
CA PHE A 192 -9.95 -13.19 2.35
C PHE A 192 -8.46 -13.31 2.05
N ASN A 193 -7.75 -14.05 2.92
CA ASN A 193 -6.40 -14.49 2.64
C ASN A 193 -6.33 -15.32 1.36
N PHE A 194 -7.28 -16.20 1.06
CA PHE A 194 -7.31 -16.96 -0.19
C PHE A 194 -7.51 -16.05 -1.41
N TRP A 195 -8.35 -15.03 -1.36
CA TRP A 195 -8.54 -14.11 -2.49
C TRP A 195 -7.33 -13.19 -2.72
N ILE A 196 -6.65 -12.77 -1.65
CA ILE A 196 -5.39 -12.02 -1.76
C ILE A 196 -4.22 -12.94 -2.11
N ASN A 197 -4.19 -14.20 -1.64
CA ASN A 197 -3.08 -15.15 -1.80
C ASN A 197 -3.26 -16.19 -2.92
N LYS A 198 -4.39 -16.27 -3.62
CA LYS A 198 -4.49 -16.95 -4.94
C LYS A 198 -3.63 -16.24 -6.00
N ALA A 199 -3.07 -15.09 -5.62
CA ALA A 199 -1.86 -14.44 -6.12
C ALA A 199 -0.54 -15.09 -5.64
N ARG A 200 -0.52 -16.37 -5.28
CA ARG A 200 0.68 -17.19 -5.23
C ARG A 200 0.29 -18.43 -5.99
N GLY A 201 0.95 -18.66 -7.11
CA GLY A 201 0.64 -19.77 -8.01
C GLY A 201 0.36 -21.02 -7.20
N ASP A 202 -0.86 -21.54 -7.35
CA ASP A 202 -1.17 -22.92 -7.01
C ASP A 202 -0.35 -23.81 -7.95
N SER A 203 0.94 -23.99 -7.64
CA SER A 203 1.57 -25.27 -7.88
C SER A 203 1.12 -26.17 -6.74
N GLU A 204 0.20 -27.05 -7.09
CA GLU A 204 -0.19 -28.24 -6.34
C GLU A 204 0.94 -28.75 -5.43
N TYR A 205 0.66 -28.83 -4.12
CA TYR A 205 1.13 -29.97 -3.35
C TYR A 205 -0.09 -30.85 -3.08
N ARG A 206 -0.08 -31.98 -3.78
CA ARG A 206 -0.80 -33.20 -3.39
C ARG A 206 -0.39 -33.64 -1.99
#